data_AF-A0A2D7IV00-F1
#
_entry.id   AF-A0A2D7IV00-F1
#
_cell.length_a   1.000
_cell.length_b   1.000
_cell.length_c   1.000
_cell.angle_alpha   90.00
_cell.angle_beta   90.00
_cell.angle_gamma   90.00
#
_symmetry.space_group_name_H-M   'P 1'
#
loop_
_entity.id
_entity.type
_entity.pdbx_description
1 polymer ?
#
loop_
_entity_poly.entity_id
_entity_poly.type
_entity_poly.pdbx_seq_one_letter_code
_entity_poly.pdbx_strand_id
1 'polypeptide(L)'
;MRPHTLFSVLALGLTALPATSEEVAPPPSFACTVLNERSDWIDIFERTDARWGVSVEAQLALIAEEWQIQADNIPSRWRLEWTILDRGEPGIQTGYFEATWQRYQAETNNLHASPNRLANVSDFIGWYFASSSEYVEFLPGDAAAFYIIWRRGPRYYETGQWQSNTGLIYRAQTFAENAQQISHDLQSCPVDHSGSDENRSLFSGETDGVARPWSWHRRHSASENWIGTLRN
;
A
#
# COMPACT_ATOMS: atom_id res chain seq x y z
N MET A 1 50.60 -12.77 80.23
CA MET A 1 50.55 -13.23 78.81
C MET A 1 49.20 -13.89 78.56
N ARG A 2 48.32 -13.24 77.79
CA ARG A 2 47.03 -13.76 77.32
C ARG A 2 46.98 -13.47 75.81
N PRO A 3 46.76 -14.45 74.92
CA PRO A 3 46.70 -14.19 73.49
C PRO A 3 45.29 -13.67 73.12
N HIS A 4 45.24 -12.58 72.36
CA HIS A 4 44.01 -12.12 71.72
C HIS A 4 43.80 -12.88 70.41
N THR A 5 42.72 -13.66 70.33
CA THR A 5 42.24 -14.27 69.08
C THR A 5 41.48 -13.23 68.27
N LEU A 6 42.03 -12.81 67.13
CA LEU A 6 41.36 -11.96 66.15
C LEU A 6 40.43 -12.83 65.29
N PHE A 7 39.12 -12.66 65.45
CA PHE A 7 38.12 -13.21 64.53
C PHE A 7 38.03 -12.28 63.30
N SER A 8 38.55 -12.73 62.16
CA SER A 8 38.41 -12.03 60.89
C SER A 8 37.07 -12.42 60.27
N VAL A 9 36.10 -11.50 60.30
CA VAL A 9 34.78 -11.69 59.65
C VAL A 9 34.94 -11.32 58.17
N LEU A 10 34.98 -12.32 57.31
CA LEU A 10 35.03 -12.15 55.86
C LEU A 10 33.60 -11.87 55.35
N ALA A 11 33.28 -10.60 55.13
CA ALA A 11 32.02 -10.19 54.52
C ALA A 11 32.07 -10.44 53.01
N LEU A 12 31.47 -11.55 52.56
CA LEU A 12 31.19 -11.83 51.15
C LEU A 12 30.12 -10.85 50.64
N GLY A 13 30.57 -9.78 49.98
CA GLY A 13 29.71 -8.82 49.32
C GLY A 13 29.04 -9.45 48.10
N LEU A 14 27.73 -9.68 48.18
CA LEU A 14 26.90 -10.14 47.06
C LEU A 14 26.68 -8.94 46.12
N THR A 15 27.50 -8.80 45.09
CA THR A 15 27.31 -7.77 44.07
C THR A 15 26.17 -8.19 43.15
N ALA A 16 24.99 -7.60 43.34
CA ALA A 16 23.90 -7.69 42.38
C ALA A 16 24.36 -7.04 41.07
N LEU A 17 24.52 -7.84 40.02
CA LEU A 17 24.71 -7.29 38.67
C LEU A 17 23.40 -6.62 38.25
N PRO A 18 23.42 -5.35 37.80
CA PRO A 18 22.26 -4.74 37.19
C PRO A 18 21.96 -5.52 35.90
N ALA A 19 20.83 -6.21 35.87
CA ALA A 19 20.28 -6.76 34.63
C ALA A 19 19.84 -5.56 33.78
N THR A 20 20.70 -5.13 32.86
CA THR A 20 20.31 -4.21 31.79
C THR A 20 19.41 -5.01 30.86
N SER A 21 18.10 -4.83 30.99
CA SER A 21 17.14 -5.31 29.99
C SER A 21 17.42 -4.54 28.72
N GLU A 22 18.12 -5.16 27.78
CA GLU A 22 18.26 -4.64 26.42
C GLU A 22 16.86 -4.71 25.79
N GLU A 23 16.17 -3.57 25.79
CA GLU A 23 14.84 -3.44 25.20
C GLU A 23 15.01 -3.56 23.69
N VAL A 24 14.90 -4.79 23.19
CA VAL A 24 14.91 -5.07 21.74
C VAL A 24 13.65 -4.41 21.18
N ALA A 25 13.85 -3.32 20.42
CA ALA A 25 12.76 -2.64 19.75
C ALA A 25 11.98 -3.65 18.90
N PRO A 26 10.63 -3.57 18.86
CA PRO A 26 9.85 -4.43 18.00
C PRO A 26 10.29 -4.26 16.54
N PRO A 27 10.20 -5.30 15.70
CA PRO A 27 10.54 -5.19 14.30
C PRO A 27 9.73 -4.07 13.63
N PRO A 28 10.31 -3.35 12.66
CA PRO A 28 9.60 -2.29 11.96
C PRO A 28 8.36 -2.86 11.25
N SER A 29 7.30 -2.05 11.16
CA SER A 29 6.12 -2.44 10.40
C SER A 29 6.43 -2.52 8.90
N PHE A 30 5.60 -3.25 8.15
CA PHE A 30 5.76 -3.38 6.70
C PHE A 30 5.85 -2.03 5.99
N ALA A 31 4.98 -1.09 6.34
CA ALA A 31 4.97 0.24 5.74
C ALA A 31 6.26 1.01 6.02
N CYS A 32 6.79 0.94 7.26
CA CYS A 32 8.05 1.59 7.61
C CYS A 32 9.25 0.93 6.95
N THR A 33 9.26 -0.39 6.82
CA THR A 33 10.32 -1.10 6.08
C THR A 33 10.31 -0.68 4.60
N VAL A 34 9.14 -0.62 3.96
CA VAL A 34 9.05 -0.14 2.57
C VAL A 34 9.49 1.32 2.47
N LEU A 35 9.06 2.19 3.38
CA LEU A 35 9.43 3.60 3.35
C LEU A 35 10.96 3.80 3.45
N ASN A 36 11.62 3.03 4.31
CA ASN A 36 13.06 3.16 4.57
C ASN A 36 13.93 2.43 3.55
N GLU A 37 13.56 1.22 3.16
CA GLU A 37 14.38 0.38 2.28
C GLU A 37 14.03 0.55 0.79
N ARG A 38 12.82 1.05 0.50
CA ARG A 38 12.21 1.13 -0.83
C ARG A 38 11.45 2.43 -1.04
N SER A 39 12.10 3.54 -0.72
CA SER A 39 11.58 4.88 -1.01
C SER A 39 11.21 5.07 -2.48
N ASP A 40 11.87 4.37 -3.40
CA ASP A 40 11.53 4.35 -4.83
C ASP A 40 10.10 3.84 -5.10
N TRP A 41 9.59 2.92 -4.29
CA TRP A 41 8.21 2.45 -4.37
C TRP A 41 7.24 3.53 -3.92
N ILE A 42 7.57 4.24 -2.83
CA ILE A 42 6.76 5.35 -2.33
C ILE A 42 6.65 6.44 -3.40
N ASP A 43 7.77 6.84 -4.01
CA ASP A 43 7.77 7.85 -5.08
C ASP A 43 6.93 7.39 -6.30
N ILE A 44 6.94 6.09 -6.63
CA ILE A 44 6.08 5.52 -7.67
C ILE A 44 4.61 5.68 -7.30
N PHE A 45 4.24 5.30 -6.08
CA PHE A 45 2.85 5.35 -5.63
C PHE A 45 2.35 6.77 -5.51
N GLU A 46 3.16 7.71 -5.01
CA GLU A 46 2.84 9.14 -4.98
C GLU A 46 2.57 9.70 -6.37
N ARG A 47 3.34 9.30 -7.39
CA ARG A 47 3.06 9.71 -8.78
C ARG A 47 1.72 9.19 -9.28
N THR A 48 1.38 7.95 -8.94
CA THR A 48 0.08 7.36 -9.31
C THR A 48 -1.07 8.02 -8.56
N ASP A 49 -0.89 8.34 -7.28
CA ASP A 49 -1.86 9.13 -6.52
C ASP A 49 -2.04 10.52 -7.16
N ALA A 50 -0.93 11.22 -7.38
CA ALA A 50 -0.92 12.52 -8.03
C ALA A 50 -1.46 12.49 -9.47
N ARG A 51 -1.55 11.35 -10.15
CA ARG A 51 -2.15 11.24 -11.49
C ARG A 51 -3.61 10.77 -11.47
N TRP A 52 -3.93 9.75 -10.68
CA TRP A 52 -5.18 9.00 -10.74
C TRP A 52 -6.01 9.09 -9.45
N GLY A 53 -5.41 9.55 -8.35
CA GLY A 53 -6.04 9.68 -7.03
C GLY A 53 -5.98 8.44 -6.15
N VAL A 54 -5.24 7.41 -6.55
CA VAL A 54 -5.09 6.18 -5.76
C VAL A 54 -4.06 6.42 -4.66
N SER A 55 -4.50 6.52 -3.42
CA SER A 55 -3.63 6.75 -2.25
C SER A 55 -2.48 5.74 -2.15
N VAL A 56 -1.33 6.17 -1.65
CA VAL A 56 -0.12 5.35 -1.46
C VAL A 56 -0.40 4.09 -0.63
N GLU A 57 -1.15 4.21 0.47
CA GLU A 57 -1.49 3.12 1.35
C GLU A 57 -2.40 2.06 0.70
N ALA A 58 -3.33 2.45 -0.18
CA ALA A 58 -4.16 1.51 -0.93
C ALA A 58 -3.32 0.73 -1.94
N GLN A 59 -2.39 1.41 -2.62
CA GLN A 59 -1.46 0.77 -3.54
C GLN A 59 -0.56 -0.22 -2.78
N LEU A 60 0.02 0.19 -1.65
CA LEU A 60 0.82 -0.68 -0.80
C LEU A 60 0.04 -1.89 -0.29
N ALA A 61 -1.17 -1.69 0.21
CA ALA A 61 -2.03 -2.77 0.68
C ALA A 61 -2.33 -3.76 -0.45
N LEU A 62 -2.62 -3.26 -1.65
CA LEU A 62 -2.86 -4.09 -2.82
C LEU A 62 -1.63 -4.90 -3.21
N ILE A 63 -0.46 -4.25 -3.28
CA ILE A 63 0.79 -4.94 -3.59
C ILE A 63 1.12 -5.99 -2.52
N ALA A 64 0.93 -5.68 -1.24
CA ALA A 64 1.18 -6.62 -0.14
C ALA A 64 0.27 -7.85 -0.24
N GLU A 65 -1.03 -7.64 -0.42
CA GLU A 65 -2.04 -8.70 -0.53
C GLU A 65 -1.80 -9.59 -1.75
N GLU A 66 -1.54 -8.99 -2.90
CA GLU A 66 -1.52 -9.70 -4.18
C GLU A 66 -0.22 -10.48 -4.42
N TRP A 67 0.90 -9.96 -3.89
CA TRP A 67 2.23 -10.58 -3.99
C TRP A 67 2.70 -11.19 -2.67
N GLN A 68 1.85 -11.25 -1.64
CA GLN A 68 2.18 -11.80 -0.32
C GLN A 68 3.45 -11.18 0.29
N ILE A 69 3.62 -9.87 0.08
CA ILE A 69 4.79 -9.13 0.56
C ILE A 69 4.54 -8.64 1.99
N GLN A 70 5.53 -8.84 2.84
CA GLN A 70 5.59 -8.52 4.26
C GLN A 70 6.94 -7.87 4.57
N ALA A 71 7.10 -7.35 5.79
CA ALA A 71 8.30 -6.61 6.19
C ALA A 71 9.62 -7.40 6.01
N ASP A 72 9.58 -8.72 6.17
CA ASP A 72 10.74 -9.61 6.17
C ASP A 72 11.06 -10.24 4.80
N ASN A 73 10.20 -10.03 3.78
CA ASN A 73 10.34 -10.67 2.47
C ASN A 73 10.28 -9.70 1.28
N ILE A 74 10.49 -8.40 1.52
CA ILE A 74 10.43 -7.38 0.47
C ILE A 74 11.47 -7.70 -0.63
N PRO A 75 11.05 -7.99 -1.88
CA PRO A 75 11.94 -8.52 -2.89
C PRO A 75 12.87 -7.43 -3.40
N SER A 76 14.19 -7.63 -3.43
CA SER A 76 15.19 -6.59 -3.83
C SER A 76 14.96 -5.94 -5.21
N ARG A 77 14.19 -6.59 -6.08
CA ARG A 77 13.66 -6.02 -7.32
C ARG A 77 12.21 -6.45 -7.45
N TRP A 78 11.40 -5.62 -8.10
CA TRP A 78 10.05 -6.02 -8.49
C TRP A 78 10.09 -7.28 -9.36
N ARG A 79 9.33 -8.32 -8.97
CA ARG A 79 9.20 -9.59 -9.70
C ARG A 79 7.72 -9.86 -9.92
N LEU A 80 7.36 -10.16 -11.17
CA LEU A 80 5.98 -10.38 -11.55
C LEU A 80 5.53 -11.80 -11.18
N GLU A 81 4.67 -11.91 -10.17
CA GLU A 81 3.91 -13.11 -9.85
C GLU A 81 2.42 -12.81 -10.06
N TRP A 82 2.00 -12.71 -11.32
CA TRP A 82 0.61 -12.61 -11.81
C TRP A 82 -0.40 -11.94 -10.86
N THR A 83 -0.66 -10.65 -11.14
CA THR A 83 -1.88 -9.92 -10.79
C THR A 83 -3.11 -10.81 -10.98
N ILE A 84 -3.89 -10.94 -9.92
CA ILE A 84 -4.82 -12.04 -9.64
C ILE A 84 -5.97 -12.27 -10.63
N LEU A 85 -6.14 -11.38 -11.60
CA LEU A 85 -7.28 -11.36 -12.51
C LEU A 85 -7.44 -12.66 -13.32
N ASP A 86 -6.35 -13.30 -13.75
CA ASP A 86 -6.42 -14.49 -14.63
C ASP A 86 -6.35 -15.85 -13.89
N ARG A 87 -6.39 -15.90 -12.54
CA ARG A 87 -6.28 -17.17 -11.77
C ARG A 87 -7.58 -17.99 -11.68
N GLY A 88 -8.46 -17.91 -12.69
CA GLY A 88 -9.74 -18.62 -12.69
C GLY A 88 -10.72 -18.14 -11.62
N GLU A 89 -10.59 -16.89 -11.17
CA GLU A 89 -11.56 -16.28 -10.26
C GLU A 89 -12.93 -16.23 -10.96
N PRO A 90 -14.01 -16.72 -10.33
CA PRO A 90 -15.30 -16.77 -10.99
C PRO A 90 -15.75 -15.38 -11.49
N GLY A 91 -16.10 -15.29 -12.76
CA GLY A 91 -16.55 -14.04 -13.39
C GLY A 91 -15.48 -13.28 -14.17
N ILE A 92 -14.19 -13.64 -14.06
CA ILE A 92 -13.14 -13.12 -14.94
C ILE A 92 -12.80 -14.15 -16.02
N GLN A 93 -12.79 -13.72 -17.27
CA GLN A 93 -12.51 -14.58 -18.41
C GLN A 93 -11.00 -14.70 -18.64
N THR A 94 -10.55 -15.86 -19.15
CA THR A 94 -9.16 -16.04 -19.55
C THR A 94 -8.71 -14.95 -20.53
N GLY A 95 -7.56 -14.32 -20.27
CA GLY A 95 -7.01 -13.26 -21.12
C GLY A 95 -7.59 -11.87 -20.83
N TYR A 96 -8.40 -11.72 -19.78
CA TYR A 96 -8.93 -10.42 -19.36
C TYR A 96 -7.80 -9.46 -18.97
N PHE A 97 -6.78 -9.94 -18.24
CA PHE A 97 -5.63 -9.10 -17.91
C PHE A 97 -4.91 -8.58 -19.16
N GLU A 98 -4.59 -9.47 -20.11
CA GLU A 98 -3.88 -9.11 -21.34
C GLU A 98 -4.67 -8.06 -22.15
N ALA A 99 -5.98 -8.27 -22.34
CA ALA A 99 -6.83 -7.31 -23.05
C ALA A 99 -6.91 -5.96 -22.32
N THR A 100 -7.01 -5.99 -20.98
CA THR A 100 -7.08 -4.78 -20.15
C THR A 100 -5.75 -4.04 -20.15
N TRP A 101 -4.62 -4.75 -20.16
CA TRP A 101 -3.28 -4.18 -20.25
C TRP A 101 -3.03 -3.51 -21.61
N GLN A 102 -3.40 -4.16 -22.70
CA GLN A 102 -3.31 -3.57 -24.05
C GLN A 102 -4.16 -2.29 -24.16
N ARG A 103 -5.37 -2.31 -23.59
CA ARG A 103 -6.24 -1.12 -23.51
C ARG A 103 -5.56 0.00 -22.72
N TYR A 104 -4.98 -0.29 -21.56
CA TYR A 104 -4.19 0.67 -20.78
C TYR A 104 -3.05 1.29 -21.60
N GLN A 105 -2.25 0.47 -22.28
CA GLN A 105 -1.14 0.94 -23.11
C GLN A 105 -1.63 1.90 -24.20
N ALA A 106 -2.75 1.58 -24.84
CA ALA A 106 -3.34 2.41 -25.88
C ALA A 106 -3.91 3.74 -25.33
N GLU A 107 -4.72 3.68 -24.25
CA GLU A 107 -5.38 4.86 -23.68
C GLU A 107 -4.42 5.83 -22.98
N THR A 108 -3.32 5.31 -22.42
CA THR A 108 -2.31 6.14 -21.74
C THR A 108 -1.15 6.54 -22.65
N ASN A 109 -1.17 6.12 -23.92
CA ASN A 109 -0.08 6.29 -24.89
C ASN A 109 1.27 5.72 -24.40
N ASN A 110 1.21 4.70 -23.55
CA ASN A 110 2.37 4.02 -22.96
C ASN A 110 2.58 2.64 -23.62
N LEU A 111 2.83 2.63 -24.92
CA LEU A 111 2.93 1.41 -25.75
C LEU A 111 4.03 0.44 -25.32
N HIS A 112 5.01 0.92 -24.54
CA HIS A 112 6.12 0.11 -24.02
C HIS A 112 5.97 -0.21 -22.53
N ALA A 113 4.79 0.04 -21.95
CA ALA A 113 4.53 -0.34 -20.57
C ALA A 113 4.72 -1.86 -20.40
N SER A 114 5.50 -2.23 -19.40
CA SER A 114 5.81 -3.61 -19.07
C SER A 114 5.31 -3.93 -17.65
N PRO A 115 4.58 -5.04 -17.44
CA PRO A 115 4.19 -5.52 -16.12
C PRO A 115 5.37 -5.81 -15.18
N ASN A 116 6.56 -6.01 -15.75
CA ASN A 116 7.80 -6.26 -15.01
C ASN A 116 8.40 -4.97 -14.38
N ARG A 117 7.72 -3.83 -14.47
CA ARG A 117 8.14 -2.58 -13.83
C ARG A 117 7.03 -2.10 -12.90
N LEU A 118 7.33 -1.99 -11.61
CA LEU A 118 6.38 -1.51 -10.60
C LEU A 118 5.74 -0.17 -10.99
N ALA A 119 6.52 0.76 -11.55
CA ALA A 119 5.99 2.04 -12.02
C ALA A 119 4.84 1.90 -13.03
N ASN A 120 4.93 0.95 -13.96
CA ASN A 120 3.86 0.71 -14.93
C ASN A 120 2.69 -0.04 -14.31
N VAL A 121 2.94 -0.93 -13.36
CA VAL A 121 1.89 -1.69 -12.64
C VAL A 121 1.07 -0.74 -11.76
N SER A 122 1.74 0.13 -11.02
CA SER A 122 1.12 1.19 -10.22
C SER A 122 0.31 2.15 -11.09
N ASP A 123 0.87 2.63 -12.20
CA ASP A 123 0.13 3.49 -13.13
C ASP A 123 -1.08 2.76 -13.76
N PHE A 124 -0.93 1.47 -14.11
CA PHE A 124 -2.02 0.63 -14.58
C PHE A 124 -3.13 0.48 -13.54
N ILE A 125 -2.78 0.22 -12.27
CA ILE A 125 -3.74 0.17 -11.16
C ILE A 125 -4.52 1.49 -11.13
N GLY A 126 -3.82 2.63 -11.15
CA GLY A 126 -4.48 3.93 -11.14
C GLY A 126 -5.40 4.18 -12.31
N TRP A 127 -4.95 3.91 -13.53
CA TRP A 127 -5.77 3.99 -14.73
C TRP A 127 -6.98 3.04 -14.67
N TYR A 128 -6.82 1.81 -14.17
CA TYR A 128 -7.88 0.82 -14.11
C TYR A 128 -9.02 1.28 -13.21
N PHE A 129 -8.71 1.86 -12.05
CA PHE A 129 -9.72 2.42 -11.15
C PHE A 129 -10.34 3.70 -11.68
N ALA A 130 -9.54 4.61 -12.24
CA ALA A 130 -10.04 5.82 -12.85
C ALA A 130 -11.00 5.52 -14.01
N SER A 131 -10.62 4.62 -14.92
CA SER A 131 -11.48 4.19 -16.04
C SER A 131 -12.70 3.37 -15.58
N SER A 132 -12.62 2.66 -14.46
CA SER A 132 -13.76 1.94 -13.87
C SER A 132 -14.77 2.87 -13.20
N SER A 133 -14.33 4.02 -12.68
CA SER A 133 -15.19 5.01 -12.01
C SER A 133 -16.23 5.65 -12.95
N GLU A 134 -16.02 5.56 -14.27
CA GLU A 134 -17.01 5.98 -15.27
C GLU A 134 -18.30 5.13 -15.24
N TYR A 135 -18.20 3.89 -14.72
CA TYR A 135 -19.30 2.92 -14.70
C TYR A 135 -19.77 2.59 -13.28
N VAL A 136 -19.00 2.97 -12.26
CA VAL A 136 -19.23 2.56 -10.87
C VAL A 136 -19.15 3.77 -9.94
N GLU A 137 -20.29 4.10 -9.33
CA GLU A 137 -20.34 5.05 -8.21
C GLU A 137 -19.82 4.37 -6.93
N PHE A 138 -18.51 4.36 -6.73
CA PHE A 138 -17.91 4.07 -5.42
C PHE A 138 -17.35 5.35 -4.81
N LEU A 139 -17.37 5.43 -3.48
CA LEU A 139 -16.85 6.60 -2.80
C LEU A 139 -15.32 6.62 -2.95
N PRO A 140 -14.74 7.78 -3.32
CA PRO A 140 -13.41 8.16 -2.91
C PRO A 140 -13.02 7.60 -1.54
N GLY A 141 -12.09 6.64 -1.51
CA GLY A 141 -11.59 6.07 -0.26
C GLY A 141 -12.27 4.80 0.24
N ASP A 142 -13.20 4.22 -0.52
CA ASP A 142 -13.75 2.91 -0.22
C ASP A 142 -12.76 1.80 -0.63
N ALA A 143 -11.80 1.50 0.25
CA ALA A 143 -10.81 0.45 0.04
C ALA A 143 -11.44 -0.95 -0.10
N ALA A 144 -12.61 -1.18 0.51
CA ALA A 144 -13.33 -2.44 0.37
C ALA A 144 -13.92 -2.56 -1.05
N ALA A 145 -14.56 -1.51 -1.56
CA ALA A 145 -15.00 -1.45 -2.95
C ALA A 145 -13.83 -1.60 -3.93
N PHE A 146 -12.71 -0.93 -3.66
CA PHE A 146 -11.47 -1.05 -4.42
C PHE A 146 -11.03 -2.51 -4.53
N TYR A 147 -10.98 -3.24 -3.42
CA TYR A 147 -10.64 -4.67 -3.40
C TYR A 147 -11.61 -5.51 -4.23
N ILE A 148 -12.92 -5.28 -4.10
CA ILE A 148 -13.93 -6.06 -4.84
C ILE A 148 -13.81 -5.82 -6.34
N ILE A 149 -13.67 -4.56 -6.77
CA ILE A 149 -13.49 -4.17 -8.17
C ILE A 149 -12.20 -4.77 -8.74
N TRP A 150 -11.11 -4.76 -7.95
CA TRP A 150 -9.88 -5.43 -8.35
C TRP A 150 -10.10 -6.93 -8.53
N ARG A 151 -10.75 -7.61 -7.59
CA ARG A 151 -10.89 -9.08 -7.60
C ARG A 151 -11.92 -9.61 -8.59
N ARG A 152 -12.97 -8.85 -8.92
CA ARG A 152 -14.13 -9.34 -9.69
C ARG A 152 -14.52 -8.46 -10.86
N GLY A 153 -13.87 -7.31 -11.01
CA GLY A 153 -14.14 -6.35 -12.06
C GLY A 153 -15.27 -5.36 -11.73
N PRO A 154 -15.34 -4.23 -12.46
CA PRO A 154 -16.31 -3.17 -12.22
C PRO A 154 -17.76 -3.62 -12.43
N ARG A 155 -18.04 -4.43 -13.45
CA ARG A 155 -19.39 -4.92 -13.75
C ARG A 155 -19.96 -5.81 -12.63
N TYR A 156 -19.11 -6.63 -12.01
CA TYR A 156 -19.53 -7.48 -10.88
C TYR A 156 -19.90 -6.62 -9.66
N TYR A 157 -19.14 -5.55 -9.43
CA TYR A 157 -19.44 -4.58 -8.39
C TYR A 157 -20.75 -3.83 -8.67
N GLU A 158 -20.87 -3.25 -9.88
CA GLU A 158 -22.02 -2.48 -10.35
C GLU A 158 -23.35 -3.25 -10.22
N THR A 159 -23.35 -4.53 -10.64
CA THR A 159 -24.53 -5.38 -10.59
C THR A 159 -24.89 -5.88 -9.19
N GLY A 160 -24.11 -5.52 -8.16
CA GLY A 160 -24.37 -5.90 -6.77
C GLY A 160 -24.15 -7.38 -6.44
N GLN A 161 -23.61 -8.18 -7.38
CA GLN A 161 -23.45 -9.63 -7.20
C GLN A 161 -22.59 -9.99 -5.98
N TRP A 162 -21.63 -9.14 -5.65
CA TRP A 162 -20.73 -9.28 -4.50
C TRP A 162 -21.45 -9.31 -3.15
N GLN A 163 -22.64 -8.71 -3.04
CA GLN A 163 -23.39 -8.60 -1.77
C GLN A 163 -23.80 -9.97 -1.22
N SER A 164 -23.93 -10.97 -2.09
CA SER A 164 -24.25 -12.35 -1.71
C SER A 164 -23.02 -13.17 -1.30
N ASN A 165 -21.81 -12.65 -1.54
CA ASN A 165 -20.55 -13.36 -1.30
C ASN A 165 -19.91 -12.91 0.01
N THR A 166 -20.33 -13.51 1.12
CA THR A 166 -19.84 -13.17 2.46
C THR A 166 -18.32 -13.26 2.61
N GLY A 167 -17.69 -14.26 1.96
CA GLY A 167 -16.23 -14.42 2.00
C GLY A 167 -15.49 -13.29 1.30
N LEU A 168 -16.01 -12.81 0.17
CA LEU A 168 -15.46 -11.66 -0.54
C LEU A 168 -15.62 -10.36 0.26
N ILE A 169 -16.79 -10.16 0.88
CA ILE A 169 -17.05 -9.00 1.76
C ILE A 169 -16.06 -8.99 2.93
N TYR A 170 -15.88 -10.13 3.59
CA TYR A 170 -14.94 -10.26 4.69
C TYR A 170 -13.51 -9.89 4.27
N ARG A 171 -13.03 -10.44 3.15
CA ARG A 171 -11.68 -10.09 2.65
C ARG A 171 -11.56 -8.62 2.26
N ALA A 172 -12.61 -8.04 1.68
CA ALA A 172 -12.63 -6.62 1.34
C ALA A 172 -12.54 -5.72 2.59
N GLN A 173 -13.20 -6.11 3.68
CA GLN A 173 -13.10 -5.43 4.98
C GLN A 173 -11.70 -5.55 5.58
N THR A 174 -11.14 -6.76 5.61
CA THR A 174 -9.76 -6.99 6.09
C THR A 174 -8.74 -6.19 5.26
N PHE A 175 -8.94 -6.11 3.94
CA PHE A 175 -8.12 -5.29 3.07
C PHE A 175 -8.20 -3.81 3.46
N ALA A 176 -9.40 -3.28 3.69
CA ALA A 176 -9.58 -1.89 4.10
C ALA A 176 -8.93 -1.57 5.46
N GLU A 177 -9.05 -2.48 6.42
CA GLU A 177 -8.40 -2.38 7.73
C GLU A 177 -6.87 -2.36 7.60
N ASN A 178 -6.31 -3.26 6.80
CA ASN A 178 -4.86 -3.31 6.55
C ASN A 178 -4.37 -2.01 5.88
N ALA A 179 -5.10 -1.53 4.89
CA ALA A 179 -4.75 -0.29 4.20
C ALA A 179 -4.80 0.91 5.16
N GLN A 180 -5.73 0.91 6.12
CA GLN A 180 -5.80 1.96 7.16
C GLN A 180 -4.61 1.87 8.13
N GLN A 181 -4.22 0.66 8.51
CA GLN A 181 -3.03 0.44 9.33
C GLN A 181 -1.76 0.94 8.62
N ILE A 182 -1.61 0.65 7.33
CA ILE A 182 -0.48 1.15 6.52
C ILE A 182 -0.44 2.69 6.52
N SER A 183 -1.59 3.35 6.36
CA SER A 183 -1.68 4.82 6.42
C SER A 183 -1.18 5.37 7.77
N HIS A 184 -1.63 4.77 8.88
CA HIS A 184 -1.17 5.13 10.22
C HIS A 184 0.33 4.90 10.40
N ASP A 185 0.83 3.77 9.93
CA ASP A 185 2.24 3.42 10.03
C ASP A 185 3.11 4.41 9.27
N LEU A 186 2.79 4.73 8.01
CA LEU A 186 3.53 5.71 7.20
C LEU A 186 3.68 7.08 7.88
N GLN A 187 2.69 7.50 8.67
CA GLN A 187 2.71 8.76 9.42
C GLN A 187 3.54 8.67 10.71
N SER A 188 3.72 7.47 11.26
CA SER A 188 4.39 7.22 12.55
C SER A 188 5.79 6.62 12.40
N CYS A 189 6.24 6.34 11.17
CA CYS A 189 7.55 5.78 10.93
C CYS A 189 8.67 6.71 11.44
N PRO A 190 9.64 6.17 12.19
CA PRO A 190 10.84 6.93 12.54
C PRO A 190 11.65 7.18 11.26
N VAL A 191 11.75 8.45 10.87
CA VAL A 191 12.54 8.87 9.70
C VAL A 191 14.01 8.91 10.12
N ASP A 192 14.86 8.07 9.52
CA ASP A 192 16.30 8.18 9.73
C ASP A 192 16.84 9.38 8.94
N HIS A 193 17.28 10.43 9.62
CA HIS A 193 17.80 11.66 9.01
C HIS A 193 19.21 11.51 8.39
N SER A 194 19.68 10.28 8.14
CA SER A 194 21.07 9.98 7.83
C SER A 194 21.47 10.11 6.34
N GLY A 195 20.57 10.54 5.44
CA GLY A 195 20.92 10.73 4.02
C GLY A 195 19.97 11.63 3.23
N SER A 196 20.44 12.84 2.91
CA SER A 196 19.99 13.80 1.87
C SER A 196 18.51 13.79 1.47
N ASP A 197 17.72 14.64 2.12
CA ASP A 197 16.94 15.72 1.49
C ASP A 197 16.11 16.42 2.58
N GLU A 198 16.63 17.52 3.13
CA GLU A 198 16.02 18.34 4.20
C GLU A 198 14.64 18.95 3.83
N ASN A 199 14.10 18.66 2.65
CA ASN A 199 12.86 19.24 2.15
C ASN A 199 11.82 18.20 1.71
N ARG A 200 12.00 16.92 2.05
CA ARG A 200 10.97 15.89 1.83
C ARG A 200 9.93 15.96 2.94
N SER A 201 9.08 16.98 2.87
CA SER A 201 7.82 16.91 3.62
C SER A 201 6.93 15.88 2.95
N LEU A 202 6.96 14.67 3.49
CA LEU A 202 6.18 13.52 3.04
C LEU A 202 4.67 13.79 3.04
N PHE A 203 4.19 14.84 3.71
CA PHE A 203 2.77 15.16 3.84
C PHE A 203 2.48 16.68 3.99
N SER A 204 3.22 17.57 3.32
CA SER A 204 2.88 19.01 3.32
C SER A 204 1.77 19.35 2.32
N GLY A 205 0.54 19.00 2.70
CA GLY A 205 -0.66 19.74 2.33
C GLY A 205 -1.25 20.38 3.59
N GLU A 206 -1.27 21.71 3.62
CA GLU A 206 -1.82 22.58 4.68
C GLU A 206 -3.03 21.98 5.43
N THR A 207 -2.91 21.82 6.74
CA THR A 207 -3.91 21.22 7.65
C THR A 207 -4.86 22.27 8.21
N ASP A 208 -5.82 22.71 7.41
CA ASP A 208 -7.05 23.34 7.95
C ASP A 208 -8.08 22.27 8.28
N GLY A 209 -7.97 21.71 9.49
CA GLY A 209 -9.08 21.17 10.27
C GLY A 209 -9.69 19.84 9.82
N VAL A 210 -9.42 18.81 10.63
CA VAL A 210 -10.00 17.44 10.60
C VAL A 210 -9.30 16.49 9.62
N ALA A 211 -8.60 15.51 10.22
CA ALA A 211 -8.05 14.33 9.58
C ALA A 211 -8.99 13.77 8.52
N ARG A 212 -8.49 13.50 7.31
CA ARG A 212 -9.24 12.73 6.31
C ARG A 212 -8.58 11.36 6.16
N PRO A 213 -9.17 10.30 6.75
CA PRO A 213 -8.97 8.97 6.22
C PRO A 213 -9.42 9.02 4.75
N TRP A 214 -8.54 8.65 3.83
CA TRP A 214 -8.87 8.38 2.44
C TRP A 214 -9.55 9.53 1.67
N SER A 215 -8.81 10.58 1.30
CA SER A 215 -9.31 11.54 0.31
C SER A 215 -8.80 11.19 -1.09
N TRP A 216 -9.54 10.33 -1.81
CA TRP A 216 -9.51 10.52 -3.26
C TRP A 216 -10.21 11.84 -3.56
N HIS A 217 -9.61 12.69 -4.37
CA HIS A 217 -10.37 13.72 -5.05
C HIS A 217 -10.87 13.09 -6.35
N ARG A 218 -12.18 13.13 -6.60
CA ARG A 218 -12.74 12.80 -7.92
C ARG A 218 -12.18 13.84 -8.90
N ARG A 219 -11.03 13.59 -9.51
CA ARG A 219 -10.58 14.40 -10.64
C ARG A 219 -11.40 13.96 -11.83
N HIS A 220 -12.35 14.81 -12.20
CA HIS A 220 -12.99 14.73 -13.50
C HIS A 220 -11.90 14.66 -14.58
N SER A 221 -12.15 13.75 -15.51
CA SER A 221 -11.28 13.19 -16.52
C SER A 221 -10.51 14.20 -17.37
N ALA A 222 -9.33 13.76 -17.83
CA ALA A 222 -8.72 14.24 -19.06
C ALA A 222 -9.50 13.78 -20.32
N SER A 223 -10.85 13.88 -20.31
CA SER A 223 -11.70 13.51 -21.46
C SER A 223 -12.65 14.61 -21.95
N GLU A 224 -12.51 15.87 -21.50
CA GLU A 224 -13.24 17.02 -22.06
C GLU A 224 -12.81 17.44 -23.48
N ASN A 225 -12.12 16.59 -24.27
CA ASN A 225 -11.69 16.99 -25.62
C ASN A 225 -11.84 15.96 -26.75
N TRP A 226 -12.59 14.87 -26.59
CA TRP A 226 -12.79 13.91 -27.70
C TRP A 226 -14.24 13.54 -28.06
N ILE A 227 -15.25 14.20 -27.49
CA ILE A 227 -16.64 14.11 -27.99
C ILE A 227 -16.99 15.39 -28.76
N GLY A 228 -16.26 15.65 -29.83
CA GLY A 228 -16.45 16.82 -30.70
C GLY A 228 -16.31 16.56 -32.21
N THR A 229 -16.09 15.31 -32.64
CA THR A 229 -15.78 15.06 -34.06
C THR A 229 -16.36 13.75 -34.59
N LEU A 230 -17.65 13.46 -34.38
CA LEU A 230 -18.43 12.54 -35.23
C LEU A 230 -19.93 12.88 -35.24
N ARG A 231 -20.25 14.17 -35.39
CA ARG A 231 -21.54 14.63 -35.95
C ARG A 231 -21.31 15.87 -36.81
N ASN A 232 -20.90 15.62 -38.06
CA ASN A 232 -21.42 16.27 -39.27
C ASN A 232 -20.98 15.46 -40.49
#